data_AF-A0A415UR14-F1
#
_entry.id   AF-A0A415UR14-F1
#
_cell.length_a   1.000
_cell.length_b   1.000
_cell.length_c   1.000
_cell.angle_alpha   90.00
_cell.angle_beta   90.00
_cell.angle_gamma   90.00
#
_symmetry.space_group_name_H-M   'P 1'
#
loop_
_entity.id
_entity.type
_entity.pdbx_description
1 polymer ?
#
loop_
_entity_poly.entity_id
_entity_poly.type
_entity_poly.pdbx_seq_one_letter_code
_entity_poly.pdbx_strand_id
1 'polypeptide(L)'
;MAITPADIQAQTFSEAKRGYDPAEVDVFLETLSSEVDAMLAKIVDLKGRLTATEQQLTDAQAQLAQAQDTAAQAAPAAPVAAPAPDFSAQERQISAALIAAQQTAETIVNDANENAERIRNEADAKAREVIRQALTEKQAELEEIDRLKASREEFKAEYLKLIQHFMDDAQNSFPADLMASTPVGSAASPAVTVPAEPLPVADPVVPVADPFAPIDNFAADDLD
;
A
#
# COMPACT_ATOMS: atom_id res chain seq x y z
N MET A 1 -2.08 25.01 -12.93
CA MET A 1 -0.71 25.01 -12.39
C MET A 1 -0.61 23.76 -11.54
N ALA A 2 -0.03 22.69 -12.08
CA ALA A 2 0.08 21.41 -11.38
C ALA A 2 1.43 21.38 -10.69
N ILE A 3 1.44 21.12 -9.38
CA ILE A 3 2.65 20.79 -8.63
C ILE A 3 3.27 19.56 -9.29
N THR A 4 4.55 19.62 -9.65
CA THR A 4 5.29 18.47 -10.19
C THR A 4 5.85 17.61 -9.05
N PRO A 5 6.14 16.32 -9.29
CA PRO A 5 6.82 15.48 -8.30
C PRO A 5 8.12 16.12 -7.78
N ALA A 6 8.89 16.75 -8.67
CA ALA A 6 10.12 17.46 -8.32
C ALA A 6 9.86 18.67 -7.40
N ASP A 7 8.74 19.39 -7.60
CA ASP A 7 8.36 20.50 -6.72
C ASP A 7 8.01 20.01 -5.31
N ILE A 8 7.43 18.80 -5.18
CA ILE A 8 7.10 18.18 -3.88
C ILE A 8 8.38 17.79 -3.14
N GLN A 9 9.34 17.19 -3.83
CA GLN A 9 10.62 16.80 -3.24
C GLN A 9 11.50 18.01 -2.85
N ALA A 10 11.40 19.11 -3.59
CA ALA A 10 12.13 20.34 -3.28
C ALA A 10 11.43 21.22 -2.23
N GLN A 11 10.24 20.84 -1.78
CA GLN A 11 9.47 21.63 -0.82
C GLN A 11 10.12 21.58 0.56
N THR A 12 10.37 22.75 1.15
CA THR A 12 10.90 22.89 2.50
C THR A 12 9.91 23.63 3.40
N PHE A 13 9.93 23.30 4.69
CA PHE A 13 9.04 23.88 5.70
C PHE A 13 9.88 24.50 6.83
N SER A 14 9.39 25.59 7.43
CA SER A 14 10.05 26.21 8.58
C SER A 14 9.69 25.50 9.88
N GLU A 15 10.66 25.32 10.76
CA GLU A 15 10.44 24.73 12.09
C GLU A 15 9.64 25.67 13.01
N ALA A 16 8.76 25.09 13.83
CA ALA A 16 7.97 25.79 14.82
C ALA A 16 8.08 25.08 16.18
N LYS A 17 7.87 25.81 17.28
CA LYS A 17 7.93 25.26 18.67
C LYS A 17 7.03 24.04 18.90
N ARG A 18 6.03 23.83 18.05
CA ARG A 18 5.18 22.64 18.02
C ARG A 18 4.83 22.39 16.55
N GLY A 19 5.14 21.21 16.05
CA GLY A 19 5.00 20.86 14.64
C GLY A 19 5.08 19.35 14.43
N TYR A 20 4.94 18.93 13.18
CA TYR A 20 5.15 17.54 12.78
C TYR A 20 6.65 17.20 12.82
N ASP A 21 6.96 15.91 12.95
CA ASP A 21 8.34 15.42 12.87
C ASP A 21 8.86 15.59 11.42
N PRO A 22 9.97 16.33 11.19
CA PRO A 22 10.55 16.49 9.87
C PRO A 22 10.82 15.17 9.14
N ALA A 23 11.24 14.12 9.87
CA ALA A 23 11.54 12.83 9.25
C ALA A 23 10.28 12.13 8.73
N GLU A 24 9.17 12.21 9.46
CA GLU A 24 7.88 11.66 9.01
C GLU A 24 7.33 12.45 7.81
N VAL A 25 7.51 13.78 7.82
CA VAL A 25 7.10 14.63 6.70
C VAL A 25 7.90 14.29 5.44
N ASP A 26 9.21 14.07 5.55
CA ASP A 26 10.06 13.71 4.41
C ASP A 26 9.61 12.37 3.77
N VAL A 27 9.34 11.34 4.57
CA VAL A 27 8.81 10.05 4.09
C VAL A 27 7.45 10.21 3.41
N PHE A 28 6.59 11.06 3.96
CA PHE A 28 5.30 11.36 3.35
C PHE A 28 5.45 12.08 2.00
N LEU A 29 6.36 13.06 1.90
CA LEU A 29 6.62 13.78 0.64
C LEU A 29 7.21 12.87 -0.42
N GLU A 30 8.08 11.92 -0.05
CA GLU A 30 8.61 10.91 -0.98
C GLU A 30 7.48 10.03 -1.53
N THR A 31 6.60 9.55 -0.65
CA THR A 31 5.42 8.75 -1.03
C THR A 31 4.50 9.56 -1.95
N LEU A 32 4.19 10.80 -1.59
CA LEU A 32 3.32 11.69 -2.36
C LEU A 32 3.92 12.00 -3.73
N SER A 33 5.23 12.24 -3.81
CA SER A 33 5.95 12.45 -5.06
C SER A 33 5.86 11.23 -5.97
N SER A 34 6.05 10.03 -5.43
CA SER A 34 5.94 8.77 -6.19
C SER A 34 4.53 8.55 -6.75
N GLU A 35 3.50 8.78 -5.92
CA GLU A 35 2.09 8.63 -6.34
C GLU A 35 1.72 9.64 -7.44
N VAL A 36 2.19 10.89 -7.32
CA VAL A 36 1.94 11.94 -8.33
C VAL A 36 2.65 11.61 -9.64
N ASP A 37 3.86 11.07 -9.61
CA ASP A 37 4.57 10.61 -10.81
C ASP A 37 3.82 9.45 -11.50
N ALA A 38 3.39 8.46 -10.71
CA ALA A 38 2.58 7.36 -11.22
C ALA A 38 1.24 7.84 -11.83
N MET A 39 0.61 8.85 -11.23
CA MET A 39 -0.61 9.47 -11.75
C MET A 39 -0.34 10.22 -13.07
N LEU A 40 0.77 10.95 -13.17
CA LEU A 40 1.17 11.62 -14.41
C LEU A 40 1.46 10.61 -15.52
N ALA A 41 2.15 9.52 -15.22
CA ALA A 41 2.38 8.42 -16.17
C ALA A 41 1.07 7.82 -16.68
N LYS A 42 0.09 7.59 -15.79
CA LYS A 42 -1.26 7.14 -16.17
C LYS A 42 -1.97 8.15 -17.07
N ILE A 43 -1.85 9.46 -16.80
CA ILE A 43 -2.46 10.49 -17.65
C ILE A 43 -1.84 10.47 -19.05
N VAL A 44 -0.52 10.29 -19.16
CA VAL A 44 0.15 10.19 -20.46
C VAL A 44 -0.30 8.94 -21.22
N ASP A 45 -0.36 7.78 -20.56
CA ASP A 45 -0.86 6.53 -21.17
C ASP A 45 -2.32 6.67 -21.64
N LEU A 46 -3.20 7.17 -20.77
CA LEU A 46 -4.62 7.35 -21.10
C LEU A 46 -4.83 8.33 -22.24
N LYS A 47 -4.06 9.44 -22.28
CA LYS A 47 -4.10 10.38 -23.41
C LYS A 47 -3.61 9.72 -24.70
N GLY A 48 -2.52 8.95 -24.64
CA GLY A 48 -2.01 8.20 -25.79
C GLY A 48 -3.04 7.21 -26.34
N ARG A 49 -3.70 6.45 -25.46
CA ARG A 49 -4.79 5.54 -25.81
C ARG A 49 -5.98 6.27 -26.41
N LEU A 50 -6.39 7.40 -25.82
CA LEU A 50 -7.49 8.22 -26.33
C LEU A 50 -7.21 8.70 -27.74
N THR A 51 -6.04 9.28 -27.99
CA THR A 51 -5.63 9.72 -29.33
C THR A 51 -5.57 8.55 -30.32
N ALA A 52 -5.05 7.39 -29.91
CA ALA A 52 -5.04 6.20 -30.76
C ALA A 52 -6.45 5.72 -31.13
N THR A 53 -7.38 5.69 -30.17
CA THR A 53 -8.78 5.30 -30.40
C THR A 53 -9.51 6.33 -31.25
N GLU A 54 -9.29 7.63 -31.04
CA GLU A 54 -9.84 8.70 -31.88
C GLU A 54 -9.37 8.58 -33.34
N GLN A 55 -8.10 8.25 -33.56
CA GLN A 55 -7.57 8.00 -34.90
C GLN A 55 -8.24 6.77 -35.55
N GLN A 56 -8.35 5.66 -34.81
CA GLN A 56 -9.04 4.45 -35.30
C GLN A 56 -10.50 4.73 -35.67
N LEU A 57 -11.20 5.55 -34.89
CA LEU A 57 -12.58 5.95 -35.18
C LEU A 57 -12.67 6.76 -36.47
N THR A 58 -11.73 7.69 -36.67
CA THR A 58 -11.65 8.51 -37.88
C THR A 58 -11.39 7.65 -39.11
N ASP A 59 -10.46 6.70 -39.02
CA ASP A 59 -10.14 5.78 -40.12
C ASP A 59 -11.32 4.85 -40.45
N ALA A 60 -12.01 4.34 -39.42
CA ALA A 60 -13.20 3.51 -39.60
C ALA A 60 -14.37 4.30 -40.25
N GLN A 61 -14.58 5.56 -39.84
CA GLN A 61 -15.58 6.43 -40.47
C GLN A 61 -15.24 6.72 -41.95
N ALA A 62 -13.97 6.94 -42.27
CA ALA A 62 -13.52 7.14 -43.64
C ALA A 62 -13.74 5.89 -44.52
N GLN A 63 -13.50 4.70 -43.97
CA GLN A 63 -13.78 3.43 -44.66
C GLN A 63 -15.28 3.23 -44.93
N LEU A 64 -16.14 3.59 -43.96
CA LEU A 64 -17.60 3.56 -44.13
C LEU A 64 -18.07 4.54 -45.21
N ALA A 65 -17.52 5.76 -45.24
CA ALA A 65 -17.84 6.74 -46.29
C ALA A 65 -17.42 6.25 -47.68
N GLN A 66 -16.22 5.67 -47.82
CA GLN A 66 -15.78 5.08 -49.08
C GLN A 66 -16.65 3.89 -49.50
N ALA A 67 -17.08 3.04 -48.57
CA ALA A 67 -17.98 1.93 -48.87
C ALA A 67 -19.35 2.43 -49.36
N GLN A 68 -19.87 3.53 -48.80
CA GLN A 68 -21.11 4.17 -49.24
C GLN A 68 -20.98 4.78 -50.65
N ASP A 69 -19.88 5.48 -50.94
CA ASP A 69 -19.62 6.05 -52.27
C ASP A 69 -19.43 4.97 -53.34
N THR A 70 -18.77 3.86 -52.98
CA THR A 70 -18.58 2.72 -53.90
C THR A 70 -19.93 2.03 -54.18
N ALA A 71 -20.79 1.89 -53.17
CA ALA A 71 -22.15 1.38 -53.35
C ALA A 71 -23.04 2.32 -54.17
N ALA A 72 -22.86 3.64 -54.06
CA ALA A 72 -23.58 4.63 -54.85
C ALA A 72 -23.13 4.66 -56.32
N GLN A 73 -21.85 4.40 -56.61
CA GLN A 73 -21.30 4.36 -57.97
C GLN A 73 -21.51 3.01 -58.69
N ALA A 74 -21.74 1.92 -57.95
CA ALA A 74 -22.04 0.60 -58.50
C ALA A 74 -23.50 0.43 -58.96
N ALA A 75 -24.38 1.41 -58.71
CA ALA A 75 -25.74 1.41 -59.25
C ALA A 75 -25.73 1.93 -60.70
N PRO A 76 -26.00 1.10 -61.73
CA PRO A 76 -26.05 1.56 -63.10
C PRO A 76 -27.25 2.49 -63.30
N ALA A 77 -26.97 3.69 -63.83
CA ALA A 77 -27.97 4.61 -64.34
C ALA A 77 -28.66 4.00 -65.59
N ALA A 78 -29.88 3.48 -65.42
CA ALA A 78 -30.80 3.20 -66.52
C ALA A 78 -32.10 4.00 -66.28
N PRO A 79 -32.64 4.71 -67.29
CA PRO A 79 -33.78 5.59 -67.10
C PRO A 79 -35.11 4.82 -67.08
N VAL A 80 -36.06 5.41 -66.36
CA VAL A 80 -37.53 5.26 -66.43
C VAL A 80 -38.18 3.91 -66.10
N ALA A 81 -38.72 3.81 -64.88
CA ALA A 81 -40.14 3.52 -64.65
C ALA A 81 -40.48 3.84 -63.19
N ALA A 82 -41.53 4.62 -62.94
CA ALA A 82 -42.07 4.77 -61.60
C ALA A 82 -42.44 3.36 -61.07
N PRO A 83 -41.83 2.87 -59.98
CA PRO A 83 -42.34 1.68 -59.35
C PRO A 83 -43.61 2.11 -58.60
N ALA A 84 -44.73 1.47 -58.91
CA ALA A 84 -45.80 1.39 -57.92
C ALA A 84 -45.17 0.90 -56.59
N PRO A 85 -45.62 1.37 -55.43
CA PRO A 85 -45.08 0.93 -54.15
C PRO A 85 -45.28 -0.59 -54.05
N ASP A 86 -44.21 -1.33 -54.30
CA ASP A 86 -44.22 -2.79 -54.26
C ASP A 86 -44.04 -3.19 -52.80
N PHE A 87 -45.13 -3.06 -52.04
CA PHE A 87 -45.18 -3.32 -50.59
C PHE A 87 -44.64 -4.72 -50.25
N SER A 88 -44.73 -5.67 -51.18
CA SER A 88 -44.21 -7.03 -51.03
C SER A 88 -42.67 -7.12 -50.98
N ALA A 89 -41.96 -6.23 -51.66
CA ALA A 89 -40.50 -6.14 -51.63
C ALA A 89 -40.03 -5.45 -50.35
N GLN A 90 -40.74 -4.39 -49.94
CA GLN A 90 -40.49 -3.68 -48.69
C GLN A 90 -40.71 -4.61 -47.47
N GLU A 91 -41.76 -5.42 -47.47
CA GLU A 91 -42.07 -6.38 -46.40
C GLU A 91 -41.02 -7.49 -46.30
N ARG A 92 -40.51 -7.99 -47.44
CA ARG A 92 -39.38 -8.92 -47.47
C ARG A 92 -38.10 -8.29 -46.93
N GLN A 93 -37.79 -7.05 -47.31
CA GLN A 93 -36.63 -6.34 -46.77
C GLN A 93 -36.74 -6.09 -45.26
N ILE A 94 -37.92 -5.71 -44.76
CA ILE A 94 -38.15 -5.54 -43.32
C ILE A 94 -37.98 -6.88 -42.59
N SER A 95 -38.54 -7.97 -43.12
CA SER A 95 -38.38 -9.31 -42.51
C SER A 95 -36.93 -9.78 -42.51
N ALA A 96 -36.18 -9.56 -43.59
CA ALA A 96 -34.75 -9.87 -43.66
C ALA A 96 -33.93 -9.02 -42.70
N ALA A 97 -34.24 -7.72 -42.58
CA ALA A 97 -33.60 -6.83 -41.62
C ALA A 97 -33.88 -7.24 -40.17
N LEU A 98 -35.10 -7.70 -39.87
CA LEU A 98 -35.48 -8.18 -38.53
C LEU A 98 -34.75 -9.46 -38.16
N ILE A 99 -34.61 -10.40 -39.10
CA ILE A 99 -33.83 -11.63 -38.90
C ILE A 99 -32.35 -11.31 -38.70
N ALA A 100 -31.78 -10.42 -39.52
CA ALA A 100 -30.39 -9.98 -39.37
C ALA A 100 -30.16 -9.26 -38.03
N ALA A 101 -31.11 -8.43 -37.59
CA ALA A 101 -31.06 -7.76 -36.30
C ALA A 101 -31.15 -8.75 -35.13
N GLN A 102 -32.02 -9.77 -35.22
CA GLN A 102 -32.13 -10.85 -34.23
C GLN A 102 -30.83 -11.66 -34.14
N GLN A 103 -30.28 -12.09 -35.28
CA GLN A 103 -29.00 -12.81 -35.31
C GLN A 103 -27.87 -11.97 -34.70
N THR A 104 -27.84 -10.67 -34.99
CA THR A 104 -26.83 -9.76 -34.42
C THR A 104 -27.00 -9.62 -32.91
N ALA A 105 -28.25 -9.52 -32.43
CA ALA A 105 -28.53 -9.47 -31.00
C ALA A 105 -28.12 -10.76 -30.28
N GLU A 106 -28.37 -11.93 -30.89
CA GLU A 106 -27.94 -13.22 -30.35
C GLU A 106 -26.41 -13.32 -30.27
N THR A 107 -25.69 -12.89 -31.30
CA THR A 107 -24.22 -12.84 -31.29
C THR A 107 -23.71 -11.92 -30.18
N ILE A 108 -24.27 -10.72 -30.03
CA ILE A 108 -23.87 -9.78 -28.96
C ILE A 108 -24.08 -10.39 -27.57
N VAL A 109 -25.20 -11.09 -27.35
CA VAL A 109 -25.49 -11.73 -26.07
C VAL A 109 -24.53 -12.88 -25.81
N ASN A 110 -24.21 -13.69 -26.82
CA ASN A 110 -23.24 -14.78 -26.69
C ASN A 110 -21.83 -14.24 -26.39
N ASP A 111 -21.37 -13.24 -27.13
CA ASP A 111 -20.07 -12.59 -26.91
C ASP A 111 -19.98 -11.97 -25.51
N ALA A 112 -21.06 -11.33 -25.05
CA ALA A 112 -21.14 -10.76 -23.70
C ALA A 112 -21.07 -11.85 -22.61
N ASN A 113 -21.74 -12.99 -22.82
CA ASN A 113 -21.71 -14.12 -21.91
C ASN A 113 -20.32 -14.77 -21.86
N GLU A 114 -19.69 -15.04 -23.00
CA GLU A 114 -18.34 -15.59 -23.06
C GLU A 114 -17.32 -14.66 -22.40
N ASN A 115 -17.43 -13.35 -22.64
CA ASN A 115 -16.55 -12.38 -22.01
C ASN A 115 -16.79 -12.31 -20.49
N ALA A 116 -18.04 -12.37 -20.03
CA ALA A 116 -18.37 -12.41 -18.62
C ALA A 116 -17.81 -13.67 -17.92
N GLU A 117 -17.91 -14.84 -18.56
CA GLU A 117 -17.32 -16.08 -18.06
C GLU A 117 -15.79 -15.99 -18.01
N ARG A 118 -15.16 -15.44 -19.05
CA ARG A 118 -13.71 -15.20 -19.07
C ARG A 118 -13.27 -14.30 -17.92
N ILE A 119 -13.96 -13.18 -17.69
CA ILE A 119 -13.66 -12.25 -16.61
C ILE A 119 -13.81 -12.94 -15.25
N ARG A 120 -14.87 -13.71 -15.04
CA ARG A 120 -15.07 -14.47 -13.79
C ARG A 120 -13.95 -15.48 -13.56
N ASN A 121 -13.61 -16.27 -14.57
CA ASN A 121 -12.55 -17.27 -14.47
C ASN A 121 -11.18 -16.63 -14.20
N GLU A 122 -10.88 -15.50 -14.84
CA GLU A 122 -9.63 -14.76 -14.60
C GLU A 122 -9.60 -14.15 -13.19
N ALA A 123 -10.73 -13.60 -12.73
CA ALA A 123 -10.86 -13.07 -11.37
C ALA A 123 -10.68 -14.16 -10.31
N ASP A 124 -11.30 -15.34 -10.51
CA ASP A 124 -11.16 -16.48 -9.61
C ASP A 124 -9.72 -17.03 -9.61
N ALA A 125 -9.06 -17.07 -10.76
CA ALA A 125 -7.65 -17.46 -10.85
C ALA A 125 -6.76 -16.47 -10.10
N LYS A 126 -6.94 -15.16 -10.30
CA LYS A 126 -6.21 -14.11 -9.58
C LYS A 126 -6.48 -14.15 -8.07
N ALA A 127 -7.72 -14.36 -7.66
CA ALA A 127 -8.06 -14.48 -6.24
C ALA A 127 -7.32 -15.66 -5.59
N ARG A 128 -7.26 -16.80 -6.28
CA ARG A 128 -6.50 -17.98 -5.82
C ARG A 128 -5.00 -17.73 -5.79
N GLU A 129 -4.45 -17.01 -6.77
CA GLU A 129 -3.04 -16.56 -6.80
C GLU A 129 -2.71 -15.70 -5.57
N VAL A 130 -3.52 -14.66 -5.32
CA VAL A 130 -3.34 -13.72 -4.21
C VAL A 130 -3.43 -14.43 -2.87
N ILE A 131 -4.41 -15.32 -2.69
CA ILE A 131 -4.53 -16.10 -1.45
C ILE A 131 -3.31 -16.98 -1.23
N ARG A 132 -2.83 -17.66 -2.27
CA ARG A 132 -1.63 -18.52 -2.19
C ARG A 132 -0.38 -17.70 -1.85
N GLN A 133 -0.21 -16.55 -2.50
CA GLN A 133 0.89 -15.64 -2.22
C GLN A 133 0.83 -15.14 -0.77
N ALA A 134 -0.32 -14.64 -0.31
CA ALA A 134 -0.51 -14.17 1.06
C ALA A 134 -0.24 -15.26 2.11
N LEU A 135 -0.63 -16.52 1.84
CA LEU A 135 -0.31 -17.64 2.73
C LEU A 135 1.19 -17.96 2.77
N THR A 136 1.88 -17.78 1.65
CA THR A 136 3.33 -18.01 1.56
C THR A 136 4.09 -16.91 2.29
N GLU A 137 3.71 -15.65 2.08
CA GLU A 137 4.24 -14.48 2.79
C GLU A 137 4.01 -14.61 4.30
N LYS A 138 2.79 -14.95 4.72
CA LYS A 138 2.48 -15.23 6.14
C LYS A 138 3.41 -16.29 6.73
N GLN A 139 3.67 -17.37 6.01
CA GLN A 139 4.55 -18.43 6.49
C GLN A 139 6.01 -17.95 6.61
N ALA A 140 6.50 -17.19 5.63
CA ALA A 140 7.83 -16.59 5.68
C ALA A 140 7.97 -15.58 6.82
N GLU A 141 6.96 -14.76 7.08
CA GLU A 141 6.96 -13.83 8.22
C GLU A 141 7.00 -14.56 9.56
N LEU A 142 6.26 -15.66 9.72
CA LEU A 142 6.31 -16.48 10.93
C LEU A 142 7.71 -17.07 11.16
N GLU A 143 8.35 -17.55 10.10
CA GLU A 143 9.72 -18.07 10.17
C GLU A 143 10.74 -16.98 10.54
N GLU A 144 10.59 -15.77 9.98
CA GLU A 144 11.46 -14.64 10.33
C GLU A 144 11.23 -14.18 11.78
N ILE A 145 9.98 -14.17 12.26
CA ILE A 145 9.67 -13.91 13.68
C ILE A 145 10.38 -14.90 14.59
N ASP A 146 10.33 -16.19 14.27
CA ASP A 146 10.97 -17.22 15.10
C ASP A 146 12.50 -17.13 15.04
N ARG A 147 13.07 -16.81 13.87
CA ARG A 147 14.49 -16.50 13.72
C ARG A 147 14.90 -15.29 14.57
N LEU A 148 14.10 -14.22 14.57
CA LEU A 148 14.38 -13.00 15.33
C LEU A 148 14.29 -13.26 16.84
N LYS A 149 13.34 -14.07 17.29
CA LYS A 149 13.25 -14.53 18.68
C LYS A 149 14.48 -15.35 19.09
N ALA A 150 14.94 -16.26 18.24
CA ALA A 150 16.14 -17.05 18.50
C ALA A 150 17.38 -16.13 18.60
N SER A 151 17.55 -15.22 17.65
CA SER A 151 18.63 -14.23 17.65
C SER A 151 18.60 -13.34 18.89
N ARG A 152 17.41 -12.94 19.36
CA ARG A 152 17.25 -12.19 20.61
C ARG A 152 17.74 -12.99 21.81
N GLU A 153 17.37 -14.26 21.92
CA GLU A 153 17.79 -15.09 23.06
C GLU A 153 19.29 -15.39 23.02
N GLU A 154 19.85 -15.62 21.83
CA GLU A 154 21.30 -15.74 21.63
C GLU A 154 22.04 -14.46 22.05
N PHE A 155 21.58 -13.30 21.57
CA PHE A 155 22.18 -12.01 21.94
C PHE A 155 22.13 -11.77 23.45
N LYS A 156 21.00 -12.09 24.09
CA LYS A 156 20.84 -12.00 25.53
C LYS A 156 21.80 -12.94 26.27
N ALA A 157 21.98 -14.17 25.79
CA ALA A 157 22.91 -15.13 26.37
C ALA A 157 24.37 -14.67 26.23
N GLU A 158 24.76 -14.17 25.05
CA GLU A 158 26.06 -13.56 24.78
C GLU A 158 26.33 -12.36 25.70
N TYR A 159 25.35 -11.47 25.83
CA TYR A 159 25.45 -10.29 26.69
C TYR A 159 25.63 -10.66 28.17
N LEU A 160 24.87 -11.65 28.65
CA LEU A 160 24.98 -12.10 30.04
C LEU A 160 26.33 -12.76 30.32
N LYS A 161 26.85 -13.56 29.37
CA LYS A 161 28.22 -14.10 29.45
C LYS A 161 29.27 -12.99 29.51
N LEU A 162 29.13 -11.94 28.70
CA LEU A 162 30.05 -10.82 28.69
C LEU A 162 30.08 -10.09 30.03
N ILE A 163 28.91 -9.82 30.63
CA ILE A 163 28.82 -9.24 31.98
C ILE A 163 29.48 -10.16 33.01
N GLN A 164 29.20 -11.46 32.94
CA GLN A 164 29.75 -12.43 33.88
C GLN A 164 31.28 -12.49 33.79
N HIS A 165 31.84 -12.48 32.57
CA HIS A 165 33.28 -12.35 32.33
C HIS A 165 33.85 -11.08 32.96
N PHE A 166 33.20 -9.92 32.78
CA PHE A 166 33.64 -8.68 33.42
C PHE A 166 33.57 -8.72 34.95
N MET A 167 32.56 -9.39 35.53
CA MET A 167 32.47 -9.57 36.98
C MET A 167 33.58 -10.48 37.52
N ASP A 168 33.85 -11.59 36.84
CA ASP A 168 34.90 -12.54 37.22
C ASP A 168 36.29 -11.89 37.13
N ASP A 169 36.55 -11.12 36.07
CA ASP A 169 37.78 -10.34 35.91
C ASP A 169 37.93 -9.28 37.00
N ALA A 170 36.86 -8.55 37.33
CA ALA A 170 36.89 -7.57 38.42
C ALA A 170 37.22 -8.26 39.76
N GLN A 171 36.57 -9.38 40.09
CA GLN A 171 36.84 -10.14 41.31
C GLN A 171 38.28 -10.65 41.37
N ASN A 172 38.82 -11.12 40.25
CA ASN A 172 40.20 -11.62 40.18
C ASN A 172 41.27 -10.51 40.14
N SER A 173 40.92 -9.33 39.62
CA SER A 173 41.82 -8.17 39.55
C SER A 173 41.85 -7.33 40.83
N PHE A 174 40.96 -7.59 41.80
CA PHE A 174 41.13 -7.12 43.17
C PHE A 174 42.08 -8.04 43.93
N PRO A 175 43.33 -7.63 44.18
CA PRO A 175 44.24 -8.44 44.98
C PRO A 175 43.69 -8.56 46.39
N ALA A 176 43.59 -9.80 46.91
CA ALA A 176 43.27 -10.06 48.32
C ALA A 176 44.22 -9.30 49.28
N ASP A 177 45.40 -8.89 48.77
CA ASP A 177 46.39 -8.09 49.47
C ASP A 177 45.91 -6.66 49.78
N LEU A 178 45.03 -6.05 48.96
CA LEU A 178 44.45 -4.73 49.25
C LEU A 178 43.36 -4.78 50.34
N MET A 179 42.70 -5.93 50.50
CA MET A 179 41.72 -6.16 51.58
C MET A 179 42.41 -6.57 52.89
N ALA A 180 43.62 -7.13 52.83
CA ALA A 180 44.47 -7.44 53.98
C ALA A 180 45.25 -6.21 54.50
N SER A 181 45.40 -5.18 53.66
CA SER A 181 46.06 -3.92 54.01
C SER A 181 45.06 -2.77 54.11
N THR A 182 44.05 -2.90 54.98
CA THR A 182 43.39 -1.72 55.54
C THR A 182 44.37 -1.01 56.47
N PRO A 183 44.83 0.23 56.20
CA PRO A 183 45.41 1.05 57.25
C PRO A 183 44.30 1.33 58.27
N VAL A 184 44.42 0.78 59.49
CA VAL A 184 43.65 1.22 60.66
C VAL A 184 44.14 2.62 61.01
N GLY A 185 43.62 3.62 60.29
CA GLY A 185 44.20 4.95 60.25
C GLY A 185 43.17 6.04 59.91
N SER A 186 41.98 5.96 60.48
CA SER A 186 41.16 7.15 60.70
C SER A 186 40.59 7.03 62.11
N ALA A 187 41.30 7.62 63.05
CA ALA A 187 40.75 7.89 64.37
C ALA A 187 39.45 8.65 64.16
N ALA A 188 38.36 8.11 64.71
CA ALA A 188 37.10 8.81 64.81
C ALA A 188 37.34 10.14 65.54
N SER A 189 37.38 11.23 64.78
CA SER A 189 37.17 12.56 65.33
C SER A 189 35.76 12.59 65.92
N PRO A 190 35.56 13.16 67.12
CA PRO A 190 34.28 13.13 67.79
C PRO A 190 33.25 13.88 66.92
N ALA A 191 32.04 13.32 66.89
CA ALA A 191 30.89 13.91 66.22
C ALA A 191 30.72 15.38 66.64
N VAL A 192 31.02 16.29 65.72
CA VAL A 192 30.53 17.66 65.80
C VAL A 192 29.05 17.59 65.46
N THR A 193 28.20 17.63 66.49
CA THR A 193 26.77 17.87 66.36
C THR A 193 26.54 19.21 65.67
N VAL A 194 26.27 19.17 64.37
CA VAL A 194 25.71 20.29 63.63
C VAL A 194 24.20 20.30 63.92
N PRO A 195 23.61 21.42 64.36
CA PRO A 195 22.17 21.50 64.57
C PRO A 195 21.43 21.33 63.23
N ALA A 196 20.40 20.49 63.24
CA ALA A 196 19.57 20.19 62.08
C ALA A 196 18.88 21.46 61.56
N GLU A 197 19.24 21.86 60.33
CA GLU A 197 18.49 22.80 59.53
C GLU A 197 17.47 22.01 58.69
N PRO A 198 16.19 22.40 58.64
CA PRO A 198 15.16 21.60 57.99
C PRO A 198 15.29 21.68 56.47
N LEU A 199 15.41 20.51 55.82
CA LEU A 199 15.35 20.38 54.36
C LEU A 199 13.95 20.78 53.83
N PRO A 200 13.86 21.36 52.62
CA PRO A 200 12.58 21.66 51.99
C PRO A 200 11.86 20.35 51.64
N VAL A 201 10.54 20.36 51.85
CA VAL A 201 9.62 19.27 51.58
C VAL A 201 9.66 18.93 50.09
N ALA A 202 9.99 17.68 49.76
CA ALA A 202 9.88 17.18 48.39
C ALA A 202 8.41 16.87 48.09
N ASP A 203 7.92 17.37 46.95
CA ASP A 203 6.58 17.07 46.43
C ASP A 203 6.39 15.55 46.19
N PRO A 204 5.16 15.03 46.29
CA PRO A 204 4.89 13.61 46.17
C PRO A 204 5.16 13.12 44.74
N VAL A 205 6.04 12.13 44.61
CA VAL A 205 6.27 11.39 43.37
C VAL A 205 5.01 10.57 43.05
N VAL A 206 4.32 10.94 41.98
CA VAL A 206 3.21 10.17 41.42
C VAL A 206 3.78 8.90 40.78
N PRO A 207 3.29 7.68 41.10
CA PRO A 207 3.80 6.47 40.47
C PRO A 207 3.45 6.46 38.98
N VAL A 208 4.48 6.35 38.14
CA VAL A 208 4.34 6.13 36.69
C VAL A 208 3.76 4.73 36.47
N ALA A 209 2.64 4.64 35.74
CA ALA A 209 2.00 3.38 35.40
C ALA A 209 2.88 2.56 34.44
N ASP A 210 2.96 1.25 34.68
CA ASP A 210 3.75 0.28 33.91
C ASP A 210 3.14 0.08 32.51
N PRO A 211 3.85 0.41 31.41
CA PRO A 211 3.32 0.32 30.05
C PRO A 211 3.21 -1.12 29.52
N PHE A 212 3.60 -2.13 30.30
CA PHE A 212 3.51 -3.54 29.92
C PHE A 212 2.53 -4.36 30.76
N ALA A 213 1.64 -3.71 31.53
CA ALA A 213 0.55 -4.40 32.19
C ALA A 213 -0.39 -5.05 31.15
N PRO A 214 -0.74 -6.34 31.28
CA PRO A 214 -1.71 -7.00 30.39
C PRO A 214 -3.05 -6.28 30.46
N ILE A 215 -3.57 -5.88 29.30
CA ILE A 215 -4.90 -5.27 29.19
C ILE A 215 -5.93 -6.39 29.36
N ASP A 216 -6.47 -6.55 30.57
CA ASP A 216 -7.67 -7.35 30.81
C ASP A 216 -8.89 -6.58 30.27
N ASN A 217 -9.08 -6.58 28.95
CA ASN A 217 -10.39 -6.23 28.39
C ASN A 217 -10.66 -6.89 27.04
N PHE A 218 -10.81 -8.23 27.05
CA PHE A 218 -11.60 -8.92 26.03
C PHE A 218 -12.31 -10.11 26.70
N ALA A 219 -13.43 -9.83 27.36
CA ALA A 219 -14.41 -10.84 27.69
C ALA A 219 -15.83 -10.24 27.67
N ALA A 220 -16.65 -10.88 26.85
CA ALA A 220 -18.12 -10.91 26.85
C ALA A 220 -18.84 -9.63 26.38
N ASP A 221 -19.46 -9.64 25.19
CA ASP A 221 -20.77 -10.25 24.90
C ASP A 221 -21.90 -9.32 25.36
N ASP A 222 -22.55 -8.65 24.39
CA ASP A 222 -23.97 -8.35 24.51
C ASP A 222 -24.57 -8.19 23.11
N LEU A 223 -25.19 -9.28 22.66
CA LEU A 223 -26.24 -9.35 21.65
C LEU A 223 -27.57 -9.16 22.38
N ASP A 224 -28.23 -8.02 22.18
CA ASP A 224 -29.69 -7.89 21.98
C ASP A 224 -30.06 -6.45 21.55
#